data_AF-A0A392TKY3-F1
#
_entry.id   AF-A0A392TKY3-F1
#
_cell.length_a   1.000
_cell.length_b   1.000
_cell.length_c   1.000
_cell.angle_alpha   90.00
_cell.angle_beta   90.00
_cell.angle_gamma   90.00
#
_symmetry.space_group_name_H-M   'P 1'
#
loop_
_entity.id
_entity.type
_entity.pdbx_description
1 polymer ?
#
loop_
_entity_poly.entity_id
_entity_poly.type
_entity_poly.pdbx_seq_one_letter_code
_entity_poly.pdbx_strand_id
1 'polypeptide(L)'
;IALPPSLSNLHDVFHVSQLRRYVADPSHVIELDDVQVRDNLTVETIPLRIEGREVKKLWNKEIASVKVVWGGPAGENATWELE
;
A
#
# COMPACT_ATOMS: atom_id res chain seq x y z
N ILE A 1 19.03 0.20 -0.16
CA ILE A 1 17.71 0.86 -0.23
C ILE A 1 18.00 2.28 -0.70
N ALA A 2 17.10 2.95 -1.42
CA ALA A 2 17.34 4.30 -1.93
C ALA A 2 16.16 5.17 -1.55
N LEU A 3 16.46 6.33 -0.97
CA LEU A 3 15.45 7.32 -0.62
C LEU A 3 14.79 7.88 -1.89
N PRO A 4 13.49 8.22 -1.83
CA PRO A 4 12.80 8.82 -2.97
C PRO A 4 13.47 10.15 -3.38
N PRO A 5 13.34 10.59 -4.65
CA PRO A 5 13.99 11.80 -5.16
C PRO A 5 13.71 13.08 -4.36
N SER A 6 12.53 13.17 -3.73
CA SER A 6 12.14 14.26 -2.84
C SER A 6 13.00 14.37 -1.58
N LEU A 7 13.68 13.28 -1.20
CA LEU A 7 14.58 13.19 -0.05
C LEU A 7 16.03 12.95 -0.49
N SER A 8 16.38 13.34 -1.72
CA SER A 8 17.73 13.16 -2.29
C SER A 8 18.82 13.94 -1.54
N ASN A 9 18.44 14.93 -0.74
CA ASN A 9 19.33 15.67 0.15
C ASN A 9 19.64 14.95 1.47
N LEU A 10 18.99 13.82 1.75
CA LEU A 10 19.18 13.03 2.96
C LEU A 10 20.03 11.78 2.67
N HIS A 11 20.89 11.42 3.62
CA HIS A 11 21.58 10.14 3.57
C HIS A 11 20.66 9.02 4.08
N ASP A 12 20.71 7.84 3.45
CA ASP A 12 19.99 6.61 3.88
C ASP A 12 20.59 5.99 5.17
N VAL A 13 21.39 6.76 5.92
CA VAL A 13 22.04 6.35 7.16
C VAL A 13 21.63 7.32 8.26
N PHE A 14 21.00 6.78 9.30
CA PHE A 14 20.55 7.54 10.45
C PHE A 14 21.46 7.29 11.66
N HIS A 15 22.02 8.35 12.25
CA HIS A 15 22.80 8.23 13.48
C HIS A 15 21.91 8.45 14.70
N VAL A 16 21.91 7.50 15.65
CA VAL A 16 21.10 7.56 16.88
C VAL A 16 21.37 8.84 17.70
N SER A 17 22.59 9.38 17.64
CA SER A 17 22.96 10.64 18.30
C SER A 17 22.26 11.88 17.74
N GLN A 18 21.63 11.79 16.56
CA GLN A 18 20.87 12.89 15.95
C GLN A 18 19.42 12.96 16.45
N LEU A 19 18.98 11.98 17.25
CA LEU A 19 17.66 12.01 17.88
C LEU A 19 17.56 13.21 18.83
N ARG A 20 16.62 14.10 18.54
CA ARG A 20 16.25 15.21 19.42
C ARG A 20 14.89 14.93 20.02
N ARG A 21 14.64 15.45 21.22
CA ARG A 21 13.30 15.44 21.81
C ARG A 21 12.35 16.20 20.87
N TYR A 22 11.33 15.51 20.40
CA TYR A 22 10.28 16.11 19.60
C TYR A 22 9.52 17.19 20.39
N VAL A 23 9.24 18.32 19.76
CA VAL A 23 8.38 19.38 20.29
C VAL A 23 7.09 19.33 19.48
N ALA A 24 5.98 19.06 20.16
CA ALA A 24 4.69 18.92 19.51
C ALA A 24 4.29 20.25 18.83
N ASP A 25 4.05 20.17 17.54
CA ASP A 25 3.52 21.26 16.72
C ASP A 25 2.27 20.74 16.00
N PRO A 26 1.12 21.44 16.06
CA PRO A 26 -0.08 21.08 15.32
C PRO A 26 0.13 20.92 13.80
N SER A 27 1.11 21.60 13.21
CA SER A 27 1.46 21.47 11.79
C SER A 27 2.23 20.19 11.44
N HIS A 28 2.82 19.52 12.44
CA HIS A 28 3.47 18.22 12.29
C HIS A 28 2.49 17.05 12.46
N VAL A 29 1.20 17.33 12.68
CA VAL A 29 0.17 16.30 12.74
C VAL A 29 0.01 15.74 11.33
N ILE A 30 0.40 14.48 11.15
CA ILE A 30 0.10 13.73 9.95
C ILE A 30 -1.40 13.47 9.98
N GLU A 31 -2.12 13.96 8.97
CA GLU A 31 -3.52 13.61 8.77
C GLU A 31 -3.59 12.10 8.61
N LEU A 32 -4.29 11.45 9.54
CA LEU A 32 -4.61 10.03 9.39
C LEU A 32 -5.63 9.96 8.25
N ASP A 33 -5.33 9.20 7.18
CA ASP A 33 -6.37 8.85 6.23
C ASP A 33 -7.53 8.23 6.99
N ASP A 34 -8.75 8.66 6.67
CA ASP A 34 -9.99 8.16 7.30
C ASP A 34 -10.30 6.75 6.74
N VAL A 35 -9.39 5.82 7.02
CA VAL A 35 -9.50 4.42 6.64
C VAL A 35 -10.35 3.74 7.69
N GLN A 36 -11.57 3.34 7.32
CA GLN A 36 -12.41 2.52 8.18
C GLN A 36 -11.79 1.12 8.30
N VAL A 37 -11.07 0.93 9.40
CA VAL A 37 -10.47 -0.34 9.79
C VAL A 37 -11.43 -1.02 10.76
N ARG A 38 -11.88 -2.22 10.42
CA ARG A 38 -12.66 -3.07 11.32
C ARG A 38 -11.79 -3.54 12.50
N ASP A 39 -12.41 -3.96 13.60
CA ASP A 39 -11.69 -4.41 14.83
C ASP A 39 -10.65 -5.52 14.59
N ASN A 40 -10.78 -6.28 13.51
CA ASN A 40 -9.85 -7.31 13.07
C ASN A 40 -8.71 -6.80 12.16
N LEU A 41 -8.48 -5.48 12.12
CA LEU A 41 -7.48 -4.83 11.27
C LEU A 41 -7.71 -5.01 9.76
N THR A 42 -8.95 -5.32 9.34
CA THR A 42 -9.29 -5.38 7.91
C THR A 42 -9.83 -4.04 7.41
N VAL A 43 -9.38 -3.63 6.23
CA VAL A 43 -9.89 -2.46 5.51
C VAL A 43 -10.97 -2.94 4.56
N GLU A 44 -12.16 -2.32 4.63
CA GLU A 44 -13.18 -2.55 3.61
C GLU A 44 -12.73 -1.97 2.28
N THR A 45 -12.63 -2.81 1.26
CA THR A 45 -12.38 -2.40 -0.12
C THR A 45 -13.54 -2.87 -0.99
N ILE A 46 -13.95 -2.02 -1.93
CA ILE A 46 -15.08 -2.30 -2.82
C ILE A 46 -14.50 -2.71 -4.18
N PRO A 47 -14.85 -3.88 -4.74
CA PRO A 47 -14.41 -4.24 -6.09
C PRO A 47 -15.06 -3.28 -7.09
N LEU A 48 -14.24 -2.51 -7.80
CA LEU A 48 -14.71 -1.51 -8.76
C LEU A 48 -14.92 -2.13 -10.15
N ARG A 49 -13.94 -2.90 -10.63
CA ARG A 49 -13.98 -3.53 -11.96
C ARG A 49 -12.97 -4.67 -12.08
N ILE A 50 -13.19 -5.53 -13.06
CA ILE A 50 -12.21 -6.52 -13.51
C ILE A 50 -11.45 -5.91 -14.69
N GLU A 51 -10.13 -5.82 -14.57
CA GLU A 51 -9.25 -5.22 -15.58
C GLU A 51 -8.71 -6.25 -16.58
N GLY A 52 -8.61 -7.52 -16.17
CA GLY A 52 -8.08 -8.57 -17.05
C GLY A 52 -8.26 -9.97 -16.49
N ARG A 53 -8.03 -10.96 -17.35
CA ARG A 53 -7.97 -12.38 -16.99
C ARG A 53 -6.68 -12.96 -17.56
N GLU A 54 -6.06 -13.86 -16.82
CA GLU A 54 -4.86 -14.57 -17.22
C GLU A 54 -5.01 -16.05 -16.86
N VAL A 55 -4.53 -16.94 -17.73
CA VAL A 55 -4.42 -18.37 -17.43
C VAL A 55 -2.95 -18.73 -17.43
N LYS A 56 -2.40 -19.06 -16.26
CA LYS A 56 -1.02 -19.55 -16.13
C LYS A 56 -1.01 -21.06 -16.32
N LYS A 57 -0.35 -21.50 -17.40
CA LYS A 57 -0.07 -22.93 -17.62
C LYS A 57 1.19 -23.32 -16.87
N LEU A 58 1.03 -24.23 -15.91
CA LEU A 58 2.11 -24.94 -15.23
C LEU A 58 2.25 -26.34 -15.85
N TRP A 59 3.28 -27.07 -15.45
CA TRP A 59 3.61 -28.39 -16.02
C TRP A 59 2.43 -29.39 -16.02
N ASN A 60 1.60 -29.37 -14.99
CA ASN A 60 0.48 -30.31 -14.81
C ASN A 60 -0.86 -29.64 -14.48
N LYS A 61 -0.94 -28.30 -14.50
CA LYS A 61 -2.11 -27.55 -14.06
C LYS A 61 -2.25 -26.26 -14.84
N GLU A 62 -3.48 -25.82 -15.03
CA GLU A 62 -3.80 -24.48 -15.50
C GLU A 62 -4.46 -23.73 -14.35
N ILE A 63 -4.01 -22.50 -14.09
CA ILE A 63 -4.54 -21.64 -13.02
C ILE A 63 -5.09 -20.39 -13.70
N ALA A 64 -6.41 -20.21 -13.64
CA ALA A 64 -7.08 -19.00 -14.07
C ALA A 64 -7.04 -17.96 -12.95
N SER A 65 -6.78 -16.71 -13.30
CA SER A 65 -6.76 -15.59 -12.38
C SER A 65 -7.36 -14.35 -13.03
N VAL A 66 -8.07 -13.56 -12.23
CA VAL A 66 -8.70 -12.31 -12.63
C VAL A 66 -8.03 -11.14 -11.91
N LYS A 67 -7.72 -10.08 -12.65
CA LYS A 67 -7.18 -8.85 -12.08
C LYS A 67 -8.36 -7.98 -11.63
N VAL A 68 -8.56 -7.87 -10.32
CA VAL A 68 -9.63 -7.07 -9.72
C VAL A 68 -9.06 -5.75 -9.27
N VAL A 69 -9.68 -4.65 -9.69
CA VAL A 69 -9.40 -3.31 -9.20
C VAL A 69 -10.30 -3.04 -8.01
N TRP A 70 -9.69 -2.68 -6.89
CA TRP A 70 -10.35 -2.35 -5.64
C TRP A 70 -10.31 -0.86 -5.41
N GLY A 71 -11.45 -0.30 -5.02
CA GLY A 71 -11.56 1.03 -4.47
C GLY A 71 -11.34 0.98 -2.98
N GLY A 72 -10.52 1.89 -2.47
CA GLY A 72 -10.30 2.03 -1.04
C GLY A 72 -9.85 3.44 -0.66
N PRO A 73 -9.68 3.69 0.65
CA PRO A 73 -9.30 5.00 1.18
C PRO A 73 -7.95 5.52 0.65
N ALA A 74 -7.02 4.61 0.32
CA ALA A 74 -5.72 4.94 -0.27
C ALA A 74 -5.74 5.05 -1.82
N GLY A 75 -6.91 5.04 -2.45
CA GLY A 75 -7.07 5.07 -3.91
C GLY A 75 -7.37 3.70 -4.54
N GLU A 76 -7.22 3.62 -5.87
CA GLU A 76 -7.38 2.37 -6.62
C GLU A 76 -6.15 1.46 -6.42
N ASN A 77 -6.38 0.21 -6.01
CA ASN A 77 -5.36 -0.84 -6.03
C ASN A 77 -5.81 -1.98 -6.97
N ALA A 78 -4.89 -2.84 -7.41
CA ALA A 78 -5.24 -4.04 -8.15
C ALA A 78 -4.57 -5.30 -7.58
N THR A 79 -5.34 -6.37 -7.40
CA THR A 79 -4.84 -7.71 -7.03
C THR A 79 -5.25 -8.76 -8.07
N TRP A 80 -4.51 -9.88 -8.09
CA TRP A 80 -4.86 -11.05 -8.89
C TRP A 80 -5.55 -12.07 -7.99
N GLU A 81 -6.82 -12.32 -8.25
CA GLU A 81 -7.62 -13.33 -7.55
C GLU A 81 -7.77 -14.58 -8.41
N LEU A 82 -7.88 -15.75 -7.79
CA LEU A 82 -8.21 -16.98 -8.52
C LEU A 82 -9.65 -16.88 -9.05
N GLU A 83 -9.86 -17.30 -10.30
CA GLU A 83 -11.22 -17.40 -10.88
C GLU A 83 -12.02 -18.57 -10.28
#